data_AF-A0AA96Y7V7-F1
#
_entry.id   AF-A0AA96Y7V7-F1
#
_cell.length_a   1.000
_cell.length_b   1.000
_cell.length_c   1.000
_cell.angle_alpha   90.00
_cell.angle_beta   90.00
_cell.angle_gamma   90.00
#
_symmetry.space_group_name_H-M   'P 1'
#
loop_
_entity.id
_entity.type
_entity.pdbx_description
1 polymer ?
#
loop_
_entity_poly.entity_id
_entity_poly.type
_entity_poly.pdbx_seq_one_letter_code
_entity_poly.pdbx_strand_id
1 'polypeptide(L)'
;MPRFSLKRAIALWLVLSVALVALLIRESPTLAYTPFASIEIQPSAGRPIHLPNRIFDCTQGAAQWHCSAALAEQPLDLTWSYSPAFPTELGDCGATYAGRTVSCREAGMDFVRGLQYRYALQGDLELGAAQLNGLRWHYWGINLLMSLRDPGLIGLGLGLSLAGGVLVALGAWRSPGRWAKGIASFACGMGMALLVANYFGRVLLETVHGVGISDDQWQWLTHGLAIAAGIGTWISTAALLYFPFGPVMRLIVSLLAGVSLFSLLAQSPGAYLLSFMGIPVGSGPFGSHLPIFLASGAAWLAAFWLYRKRPINTRRFLSFTGGMGVFAIGSLLALMGLLWLGYVD
;
A
#
# COMPACT_ATOMS: atom_id res chain seq x y z
N MET A 1 -34.22 -3.58 -13.49
CA MET A 1 -33.16 -2.55 -13.70
C MET A 1 -31.91 -2.58 -12.77
N PRO A 2 -31.74 -3.39 -11.69
CA PRO A 2 -30.54 -3.28 -10.83
C PRO A 2 -29.27 -4.06 -11.26
N ARG A 3 -29.33 -4.98 -12.25
CA ARG A 3 -28.15 -5.78 -12.67
C ARG A 3 -27.11 -4.97 -13.47
N PHE A 4 -27.53 -3.87 -14.09
CA PHE A 4 -26.70 -3.04 -14.96
C PHE A 4 -25.78 -2.10 -14.18
N SER A 5 -26.20 -1.67 -12.99
CA SER A 5 -25.45 -0.75 -12.13
C SER A 5 -24.22 -1.37 -11.49
N LEU A 6 -24.30 -2.63 -11.00
CA LEU A 6 -23.19 -3.27 -10.28
C LEU A 6 -22.01 -3.59 -11.20
N LYS A 7 -22.27 -4.08 -12.42
CA LYS A 7 -21.20 -4.39 -13.40
C LYS A 7 -20.42 -3.13 -13.79
N ARG A 8 -21.13 -2.02 -14.00
CA ARG A 8 -20.52 -0.72 -14.29
C ARG A 8 -19.69 -0.21 -13.12
N ALA A 9 -20.20 -0.34 -11.88
CA ALA A 9 -19.45 0.05 -10.69
C ALA A 9 -18.16 -0.76 -10.51
N ILE A 10 -18.21 -2.08 -10.76
CA ILE A 10 -17.01 -2.95 -10.74
C ILE A 10 -16.02 -2.55 -11.83
N ALA A 11 -16.49 -2.30 -13.06
CA ALA A 11 -15.62 -1.88 -14.14
C ALA A 11 -14.96 -0.52 -13.85
N LEU A 12 -15.73 0.46 -13.35
CA LEU A 12 -15.20 1.76 -12.94
C LEU A 12 -14.18 1.62 -11.82
N TRP A 13 -14.46 0.82 -10.80
CA TRP A 13 -13.52 0.54 -9.70
C TRP A 13 -12.21 -0.07 -10.20
N LEU A 14 -12.27 -1.04 -11.13
CA LEU A 14 -11.09 -1.63 -11.76
C LEU A 14 -10.29 -0.57 -12.53
N VAL A 15 -10.95 0.25 -13.35
CA VAL A 15 -10.28 1.31 -14.12
C VAL A 15 -9.60 2.31 -13.19
N LEU A 16 -10.26 2.74 -12.12
CA LEU A 16 -9.69 3.66 -11.13
C LEU A 16 -8.50 3.04 -10.40
N SER A 17 -8.60 1.76 -10.03
CA SER A 17 -7.52 1.04 -9.33
C SER A 17 -6.29 0.89 -10.22
N VAL A 18 -6.49 0.50 -11.48
CA VAL A 18 -5.40 0.38 -12.47
C VAL A 18 -4.80 1.74 -12.80
N ALA A 19 -5.63 2.78 -12.97
CA ALA A 19 -5.14 4.13 -13.22
C ALA A 19 -4.30 4.66 -12.06
N LEU A 20 -4.71 4.40 -10.80
CA LEU A 20 -3.93 4.79 -9.63
C LEU A 20 -2.59 4.05 -9.59
N VAL A 21 -2.59 2.72 -9.77
CA VAL A 21 -1.34 1.94 -9.77
C VAL A 21 -0.41 2.38 -10.91
N ALA A 22 -0.95 2.61 -12.11
CA ALA A 22 -0.18 3.12 -13.24
C ALA A 22 0.41 4.51 -12.96
N LEU A 23 -0.35 5.39 -12.32
CA LEU A 23 0.14 6.70 -11.89
C LEU A 23 1.26 6.57 -10.86
N LEU A 24 1.09 5.73 -9.84
CA LEU A 24 2.09 5.49 -8.79
C LEU A 24 3.39 4.93 -9.35
N ILE A 25 3.32 3.94 -10.25
CA ILE A 25 4.50 3.35 -10.91
C ILE A 25 5.14 4.35 -11.87
N ARG A 26 4.33 5.09 -12.63
CA ARG A 26 4.87 6.06 -13.58
C ARG A 26 5.61 7.18 -12.86
N GLU A 27 5.06 7.72 -11.78
CA GLU A 27 5.65 8.84 -11.05
C GLU A 27 6.60 8.40 -9.93
N SER A 28 6.83 7.10 -9.76
CA SER A 28 7.76 6.62 -8.74
C SER A 28 9.19 7.06 -9.08
N PRO A 29 9.96 7.52 -8.08
CA PRO A 29 11.35 7.91 -8.31
C PRO A 29 12.18 6.72 -8.80
N THR A 30 13.00 6.95 -9.83
CA THR A 30 13.85 5.91 -10.43
C THR A 30 15.28 6.03 -9.93
N LEU A 31 15.85 4.94 -9.42
CA LEU A 31 17.20 4.92 -8.81
C LEU A 31 18.36 4.76 -9.80
N ALA A 32 18.09 4.35 -11.02
CA ALA A 32 19.14 3.87 -11.90
C ALA A 32 20.11 4.98 -12.35
N TYR A 33 19.71 6.26 -12.28
CA TYR A 33 20.44 7.34 -12.95
C TYR A 33 20.53 8.66 -12.16
N THR A 34 19.97 8.77 -10.95
CA THR A 34 19.94 10.06 -10.23
C THR A 34 20.21 9.86 -8.74
N PRO A 35 21.01 10.73 -8.09
CA PRO A 35 21.37 10.55 -6.69
C PRO A 35 20.32 11.13 -5.70
N PHE A 36 19.21 11.69 -6.19
CA PHE A 36 18.14 12.32 -5.40
C PHE A 36 16.75 11.77 -5.76
N ALA A 37 15.78 11.95 -4.84
CA ALA A 37 14.40 11.49 -5.02
C ALA A 37 13.56 12.43 -5.89
N SER A 38 13.59 13.74 -5.58
CA SER A 38 12.89 14.76 -6.36
C SER A 38 13.48 16.16 -6.14
N ILE A 39 13.20 17.07 -7.08
CA ILE A 39 13.53 18.49 -6.97
C ILE A 39 12.24 19.29 -6.83
N GLU A 40 12.16 20.13 -5.82
CA GLU A 40 11.06 21.06 -5.59
C GLU A 40 11.45 22.47 -6.05
N ILE A 41 10.59 23.11 -6.84
CA ILE A 41 10.65 24.54 -7.08
C ILE A 41 9.75 25.22 -6.04
N GLN A 42 10.34 26.08 -5.21
CA GLN A 42 9.62 26.83 -4.18
C GLN A 42 9.39 28.28 -4.65
N PRO A 43 8.23 28.59 -5.28
CA PRO A 43 7.97 29.95 -5.77
C PRO A 43 7.76 30.93 -4.61
N SER A 44 8.08 32.21 -4.84
CA SER A 44 7.86 33.27 -3.85
C SER A 44 6.38 33.42 -3.42
N ALA A 45 5.45 33.03 -4.29
CA ALA A 45 4.04 32.91 -3.98
C ALA A 45 3.44 31.65 -4.62
N GLY A 46 2.79 30.80 -3.81
CA GLY A 46 2.03 29.63 -4.28
C GLY A 46 2.49 28.31 -3.67
N ARG A 47 1.93 27.22 -4.20
CA ARG A 47 2.31 25.85 -3.80
C ARG A 47 3.60 25.42 -4.50
N PRO A 48 4.44 24.62 -3.83
CA PRO A 48 5.63 24.07 -4.45
C PRO A 48 5.29 23.25 -5.69
N ILE A 49 6.25 23.19 -6.62
CA ILE A 49 6.14 22.40 -7.84
C ILE A 49 7.21 21.31 -7.77
N HIS A 50 6.78 20.06 -7.81
CA HIS A 50 7.68 18.91 -7.77
C HIS A 50 8.04 18.46 -9.18
N LEU A 51 9.34 18.24 -9.39
CA LEU A 51 9.93 17.71 -10.60
C LEU A 51 10.38 16.28 -10.35
N PRO A 52 10.00 15.33 -11.21
CA PRO A 52 10.40 13.93 -11.05
C PRO A 52 11.86 13.75 -11.45
N ASN A 53 12.61 12.91 -10.72
CA ASN A 53 14.04 12.73 -10.96
C ASN A 53 14.39 12.23 -12.38
N ARG A 54 13.52 11.46 -13.02
CA ARG A 54 13.70 10.92 -14.38
C ARG A 54 13.88 11.94 -15.52
N ILE A 55 13.60 13.23 -15.29
CA ILE A 55 13.83 14.27 -16.32
C ILE A 55 15.27 14.76 -16.34
N PHE A 56 16.05 14.37 -15.33
CA PHE A 56 17.43 14.79 -15.18
C PHE A 56 18.36 13.72 -15.75
N ASP A 57 19.22 14.14 -16.67
CA ASP A 57 20.32 13.33 -17.16
C ASP A 57 21.53 13.61 -16.27
N CYS A 58 21.92 12.63 -15.46
CA CYS A 58 23.06 12.74 -14.55
C CYS A 58 24.28 11.96 -15.02
N THR A 59 25.45 12.57 -14.80
CA THR A 59 26.76 11.95 -14.97
C THR A 59 27.52 11.99 -13.65
N GLN A 60 28.17 10.87 -13.32
CA GLN A 60 29.01 10.76 -12.13
C GLN A 60 30.45 11.10 -12.48
N GLY A 61 30.96 12.19 -11.90
CA GLY A 61 32.36 12.57 -11.95
C GLY A 61 33.18 11.94 -10.82
N ALA A 62 34.44 12.36 -10.65
CA ALA A 62 35.34 11.79 -9.63
C ALA A 62 34.96 12.14 -8.18
N ALA A 63 34.34 13.29 -7.95
CA ALA A 63 33.91 13.77 -6.62
C ALA A 63 32.61 14.58 -6.66
N GLN A 64 31.93 14.61 -7.81
CA GLN A 64 30.74 15.41 -8.04
C GLN A 64 29.75 14.68 -8.94
N TRP A 65 28.47 14.80 -8.62
CA TRP A 65 27.39 14.50 -9.54
C TRP A 65 27.02 15.74 -10.32
N HIS A 66 26.80 15.61 -11.63
CA HIS A 66 26.28 16.67 -12.48
C HIS A 66 25.02 16.19 -13.19
N CYS A 67 23.91 16.86 -12.97
CA CYS A 67 22.60 16.53 -13.53
C CYS A 67 22.03 17.72 -14.29
N SER A 68 21.52 17.50 -15.49
CA SER A 68 20.93 18.55 -16.32
C SER A 68 19.52 18.18 -16.76
N ALA A 69 18.63 19.17 -16.86
CA ALA A 69 17.27 19.03 -17.38
C ALA A 69 16.83 20.31 -18.11
N ALA A 70 15.95 20.17 -19.11
CA ALA A 70 15.33 21.33 -19.75
C ALA A 70 14.01 21.69 -19.04
N LEU A 71 13.93 22.90 -18.48
CA LEU A 71 12.73 23.45 -17.86
C LEU A 71 12.27 24.72 -18.58
N ALA A 72 11.06 24.67 -19.15
CA ALA A 72 10.49 25.77 -19.92
C ALA A 72 11.46 26.30 -21.00
N GLU A 73 12.07 25.38 -21.75
CA GLU A 73 13.05 25.63 -22.83
C GLU A 73 14.40 26.20 -22.38
N GLN A 74 14.65 26.31 -21.06
CA GLN A 74 15.94 26.75 -20.50
C GLN A 74 16.62 25.61 -19.73
N PRO A 75 17.96 25.54 -19.73
CA PRO A 75 18.69 24.52 -18.99
C PRO A 75 18.64 24.79 -17.48
N LEU A 76 18.36 23.74 -16.72
CA LEU A 76 18.58 23.65 -15.28
C LEU A 76 19.68 22.62 -15.04
N ASP A 77 20.80 23.08 -14.49
CA ASP A 77 21.91 22.22 -14.09
C ASP A 77 22.02 22.18 -12.57
N LEU A 78 22.25 20.99 -12.05
CA LEU A 78 22.39 20.71 -10.63
C LEU A 78 23.68 19.94 -10.39
N THR A 79 24.39 20.31 -9.34
CA THR A 79 25.65 19.65 -8.95
C THR A 79 25.64 19.33 -7.47
N TRP A 80 26.18 18.17 -7.10
CA TRP A 80 26.38 17.78 -5.71
C TRP A 80 27.81 17.30 -5.51
N SER A 81 28.43 17.70 -4.41
CA SER A 81 29.67 17.07 -3.95
C SER A 81 29.33 15.75 -3.26
N TYR A 82 30.21 14.75 -3.36
CA TYR A 82 30.06 13.52 -2.60
C TYR A 82 31.44 12.96 -2.20
N SER A 83 31.47 12.19 -1.12
CA SER A 83 32.68 11.48 -0.72
C SER A 83 32.77 10.12 -1.42
N PRO A 84 33.88 9.77 -2.09
CA PRO A 84 34.04 8.44 -2.70
C PRO A 84 33.86 7.28 -1.71
N ALA A 85 34.10 7.53 -0.42
CA ALA A 85 33.89 6.55 0.65
C ALA A 85 32.38 6.35 0.99
N PHE A 86 31.55 7.37 0.73
CA PHE A 86 30.11 7.37 1.00
C PHE A 86 29.36 8.02 -0.19
N PRO A 87 29.25 7.34 -1.35
CA PRO A 87 28.72 7.93 -2.58
C PRO A 87 27.24 8.31 -2.53
N THR A 88 26.52 7.86 -1.50
CA THR A 88 25.11 8.18 -1.23
C THR A 88 24.93 9.43 -0.38
N GLU A 89 25.99 9.92 0.28
CA GLU A 89 25.95 11.16 1.04
C GLU A 89 26.29 12.34 0.12
N LEU A 90 25.25 13.09 -0.24
CA LEU A 90 25.36 14.26 -1.10
C LEU A 90 25.57 15.53 -0.26
N GLY A 91 26.70 16.18 -0.46
CA GLY A 91 27.02 17.51 0.06
C GLY A 91 26.83 18.61 -0.99
N ASP A 92 26.82 19.87 -0.53
CA ASP A 92 26.89 21.10 -1.33
C ASP A 92 26.06 21.07 -2.64
N CYS A 93 24.75 21.27 -2.54
CA CYS A 93 23.89 21.40 -3.72
C CYS A 93 24.13 22.76 -4.41
N GLY A 94 24.70 22.73 -5.60
CA GLY A 94 24.76 23.85 -6.53
C GLY A 94 23.66 23.74 -7.58
N ALA A 95 23.03 24.87 -7.92
CA ALA A 95 22.03 24.91 -8.99
C ALA A 95 22.23 26.13 -9.88
N THR A 96 22.11 25.93 -11.19
CA THR A 96 22.10 27.01 -12.20
C THR A 96 20.93 26.86 -13.14
N TYR A 97 20.12 27.91 -13.29
CA TYR A 97 19.00 27.98 -14.23
C TYR A 97 19.24 29.09 -15.24
N ALA A 98 19.17 28.77 -16.54
CA ALA A 98 19.47 29.73 -17.62
C ALA A 98 20.82 30.46 -17.43
N GLY A 99 21.83 29.75 -16.88
CA GLY A 99 23.16 30.29 -16.58
C GLY A 99 23.26 31.16 -15.31
N ARG A 100 22.17 31.31 -14.53
CA ARG A 100 22.15 32.06 -13.26
C ARG A 100 22.17 31.12 -12.08
N THR A 101 22.94 31.44 -11.05
CA THR A 101 22.98 30.65 -9.81
C THR A 101 21.67 30.79 -9.04
N VAL A 102 21.13 29.65 -8.61
CA VAL A 102 19.90 29.54 -7.81
C VAL A 102 20.25 28.85 -6.50
N SER A 103 19.62 29.24 -5.40
CA SER A 103 19.86 28.60 -4.11
C SER A 103 19.25 27.20 -4.13
N CYS A 104 20.04 26.19 -3.80
CA CYS A 104 19.58 24.82 -3.62
C CYS A 104 19.83 24.38 -2.18
N ARG A 105 18.81 23.82 -1.53
CA ARG A 105 18.90 23.30 -0.17
C ARG A 105 18.24 21.94 -0.06
N GLU A 106 18.67 21.14 0.90
CA GLU A 106 17.96 19.93 1.28
C GLU A 106 16.58 20.31 1.86
N ALA A 107 15.55 19.63 1.39
CA ALA A 107 14.14 19.87 1.73
C ALA A 107 13.52 18.70 2.52
N GLY A 108 14.23 17.59 2.65
CA GLY A 108 13.81 16.42 3.39
C GLY A 108 14.35 15.13 2.78
N MET A 109 13.83 14.00 3.27
CA MET A 109 14.22 12.66 2.84
C MET A 109 12.98 11.88 2.39
N ASP A 110 13.16 10.92 1.50
CA ASP A 110 12.18 9.90 1.10
C ASP A 110 12.86 8.51 1.16
N PHE A 111 12.18 7.48 1.68
CA PHE A 111 12.66 6.10 1.60
C PHE A 111 12.33 5.47 0.24
N VAL A 112 13.14 5.75 -0.78
CA VAL A 112 12.98 5.18 -2.12
C VAL A 112 14.03 4.11 -2.36
N ARG A 113 13.75 2.86 -1.96
CA ARG A 113 14.70 1.73 -1.96
C ARG A 113 16.10 2.09 -1.42
N GLY A 114 16.11 2.95 -0.40
CA GLY A 114 17.29 3.60 0.16
C GLY A 114 16.91 4.99 0.67
N LEU A 115 17.75 5.58 1.52
CA LEU A 115 17.59 6.97 1.96
C LEU A 115 17.97 7.89 0.80
N GLN A 116 16.99 8.63 0.26
CA GLN A 116 17.24 9.63 -0.76
C GLN A 116 16.75 10.99 -0.33
N TYR A 117 17.52 12.01 -0.69
CA TYR A 117 17.22 13.39 -0.34
C TYR A 117 16.34 14.07 -1.40
N ARG A 118 15.45 14.92 -0.91
CA ARG A 118 14.71 15.90 -1.70
C ARG A 118 15.43 17.24 -1.60
N TYR A 119 15.52 17.95 -2.71
CA TYR A 119 16.14 19.29 -2.74
C TYR A 119 15.13 20.33 -3.19
N ALA A 120 15.17 21.51 -2.59
CA ALA A 120 14.37 22.66 -2.97
C ALA A 120 15.24 23.74 -3.61
N LEU A 121 14.82 24.20 -4.78
CA LEU A 121 15.31 25.41 -5.43
C LEU A 121 14.57 26.62 -4.85
N GLN A 122 15.31 27.46 -4.13
CA GLN A 122 14.85 28.71 -3.56
C GLN A 122 15.27 29.90 -4.42
N GLY A 123 14.33 30.82 -4.61
CA GLY A 123 14.52 32.04 -5.38
C GLY A 123 13.56 32.10 -6.56
N ASP A 124 13.21 33.32 -6.97
CA ASP A 124 12.47 33.51 -8.21
C ASP A 124 13.36 33.04 -9.37
N LEU A 125 13.06 31.88 -9.94
CA LEU A 125 13.59 31.42 -11.23
C LEU A 125 13.20 32.37 -12.39
N GLU A 126 12.69 33.56 -12.09
CA GLU A 126 12.03 34.53 -12.97
C GLU A 126 10.91 33.92 -13.83
N LEU A 127 10.42 32.75 -13.43
CA LEU A 127 9.32 32.06 -14.09
C LEU A 127 8.02 32.80 -13.79
N GLY A 128 7.36 33.29 -14.84
CA GLY A 128 6.05 33.91 -14.71
C GLY A 128 4.98 32.90 -14.24
N ALA A 129 3.89 33.40 -13.66
CA ALA A 129 2.80 32.55 -13.17
C ALA A 129 2.24 31.57 -14.22
N ALA A 130 2.22 31.98 -15.51
CA ALA A 130 1.81 31.12 -16.62
C ALA A 130 2.78 29.94 -16.85
N GLN A 131 4.09 30.18 -16.77
CA GLN A 131 5.11 29.12 -16.91
C GLN A 131 5.09 28.18 -15.71
N LEU A 132 4.96 28.71 -14.49
CA LEU A 132 4.80 27.90 -13.28
C LEU A 132 3.55 27.01 -13.33
N ASN A 133 2.42 27.56 -13.79
CA ASN A 133 1.21 26.76 -13.98
C ASN A 133 1.36 25.74 -15.12
N GLY A 134 2.06 26.09 -16.20
CA GLY A 134 2.40 25.17 -17.28
C GLY A 134 3.23 23.97 -16.78
N LEU A 135 4.26 24.23 -15.99
CA LEU A 135 5.09 23.20 -15.35
C LEU A 135 4.25 22.31 -14.40
N ARG A 136 3.39 22.93 -13.58
CA ARG A 136 2.50 22.17 -12.68
C ARG A 136 1.54 21.26 -13.45
N TRP A 137 1.01 21.70 -14.58
CA TRP A 137 0.16 20.89 -15.45
C TRP A 137 0.94 19.80 -16.18
N HIS A 138 2.14 20.12 -16.66
CA HIS A 138 2.99 19.16 -17.34
C HIS A 138 3.38 18.00 -16.40
N TYR A 139 3.69 18.32 -15.15
CA TYR A 139 4.04 17.37 -14.09
C TYR A 139 2.90 17.13 -13.09
N TRP A 140 1.64 17.15 -13.56
CA TRP A 140 0.47 17.06 -12.67
C TRP A 140 0.46 15.80 -11.79
N GLY A 141 1.00 14.68 -12.29
CA GLY A 141 0.99 13.39 -11.60
C GLY A 141 1.78 13.44 -10.29
N ILE A 142 3.08 13.72 -10.37
CA ILE A 142 3.92 13.86 -9.17
C ILE A 142 3.44 14.98 -8.25
N ASN A 143 2.96 16.09 -8.80
CA ASN A 143 2.42 17.20 -8.01
C ASN A 143 1.13 16.80 -7.25
N LEU A 144 0.26 16.00 -7.87
CA LEU A 144 -0.91 15.43 -7.21
C LEU A 144 -0.50 14.49 -6.07
N LEU A 145 0.43 13.56 -6.33
CA LEU A 145 0.88 12.58 -5.34
C LEU A 145 1.54 13.26 -4.14
N MET A 146 2.44 14.22 -4.38
CA MET A 146 3.10 14.99 -3.33
C MET A 146 2.11 15.89 -2.56
N SER A 147 1.06 16.40 -3.21
CA SER A 147 0.02 17.18 -2.54
C SER A 147 -0.86 16.35 -1.61
N LEU A 148 -1.06 15.07 -1.91
CA LEU A 148 -1.82 14.14 -1.08
C LEU A 148 -1.06 13.76 0.19
N ARG A 149 0.29 13.74 0.12
CA ARG A 149 1.19 13.23 1.17
C ARG A 149 0.81 11.80 1.59
N ASP A 150 1.59 11.21 2.49
CA ASP A 150 1.41 9.85 3.01
C ASP A 150 -0.03 9.56 3.46
N PRO A 151 -0.69 10.40 4.31
CA PRO A 151 -2.04 10.10 4.77
C PRO A 151 -3.08 10.14 3.65
N GLY A 152 -2.90 11.01 2.64
CA GLY A 152 -3.81 11.08 1.50
C GLY A 152 -3.66 9.88 0.57
N LEU A 153 -2.43 9.42 0.32
CA LEU A 153 -2.16 8.23 -0.51
C LEU A 153 -2.64 6.95 0.16
N ILE A 154 -2.35 6.78 1.45
CA ILE A 154 -2.90 5.69 2.26
C ILE A 154 -4.44 5.75 2.23
N GLY A 155 -5.02 6.94 2.43
CA GLY A 155 -6.47 7.15 2.40
C GLY A 155 -7.11 6.75 1.07
N LEU A 156 -6.49 7.09 -0.07
CA LEU A 156 -6.97 6.67 -1.40
C LEU A 156 -6.92 5.15 -1.59
N GLY A 157 -5.80 4.52 -1.19
CA GLY A 157 -5.66 3.06 -1.23
C GLY A 157 -6.71 2.36 -0.38
N LEU A 158 -6.99 2.88 0.82
CA LEU A 158 -8.02 2.38 1.72
C LEU A 158 -9.43 2.59 1.16
N GLY A 159 -9.72 3.77 0.61
CA GLY A 159 -11.01 4.08 0.00
C GLY A 159 -11.33 3.17 -1.18
N LEU A 160 -10.35 2.94 -2.06
CA LEU A 160 -10.49 1.99 -3.17
C LEU A 160 -10.68 0.56 -2.67
N SER A 161 -9.92 0.13 -1.67
CA SER A 161 -10.06 -1.21 -1.09
C SER A 161 -11.43 -1.41 -0.45
N LEU A 162 -11.96 -0.38 0.24
CA LEU A 162 -13.28 -0.41 0.85
C LEU A 162 -14.38 -0.49 -0.20
N ALA A 163 -14.29 0.35 -1.24
CA ALA A 163 -15.22 0.31 -2.37
C ALA A 163 -15.22 -1.07 -3.05
N GLY A 164 -14.04 -1.66 -3.28
CA GLY A 164 -13.89 -3.02 -3.80
C GLY A 164 -14.55 -4.06 -2.90
N GLY A 165 -14.31 -3.98 -1.58
CA GLY A 165 -14.94 -4.85 -0.59
C GLY A 165 -16.47 -4.78 -0.61
N VAL A 166 -17.05 -3.57 -0.64
CA VAL A 166 -18.50 -3.36 -0.72
C VAL A 166 -19.07 -3.96 -2.02
N LEU A 167 -18.42 -3.73 -3.16
CA LEU A 167 -18.86 -4.26 -4.44
C LEU A 167 -18.85 -5.80 -4.47
N VAL A 168 -17.82 -6.42 -3.89
CA VAL A 168 -17.72 -7.88 -3.77
C VAL A 168 -18.76 -8.43 -2.81
N ALA A 169 -19.00 -7.77 -1.67
CA ALA A 169 -20.05 -8.15 -0.73
C ALA A 169 -21.43 -8.15 -1.41
N LEU A 170 -21.78 -7.05 -2.09
CA LEU A 170 -23.03 -6.93 -2.84
C LEU A 170 -23.15 -7.98 -3.95
N GLY A 171 -22.05 -8.25 -4.66
CA GLY A 171 -21.98 -9.29 -5.68
C GLY A 171 -22.24 -10.69 -5.12
N ALA A 172 -21.55 -11.05 -4.03
CA ALA A 172 -21.69 -12.32 -3.34
C ALA A 172 -23.09 -12.50 -2.73
N TRP A 173 -23.67 -11.44 -2.18
CA TRP A 173 -25.04 -11.45 -1.66
C TRP A 173 -26.06 -11.72 -2.76
N ARG A 174 -25.92 -11.02 -3.90
CA ARG A 174 -26.86 -11.10 -5.02
C ARG A 174 -26.73 -12.38 -5.84
N SER A 175 -25.52 -12.91 -5.96
CA SER A 175 -25.21 -14.09 -6.75
C SER A 175 -24.10 -14.91 -6.08
N PRO A 176 -24.42 -15.76 -5.08
CA PRO A 176 -23.46 -16.62 -4.38
C PRO A 176 -23.00 -17.79 -5.27
N GLY A 177 -22.31 -17.46 -6.37
CA GLY A 177 -21.78 -18.39 -7.36
C GLY A 177 -20.37 -18.88 -7.01
N ARG A 178 -19.74 -19.55 -7.98
CA ARG A 178 -18.37 -20.09 -7.84
C ARG A 178 -17.35 -19.01 -7.50
N TRP A 179 -17.46 -17.85 -8.12
CA TRP A 179 -16.59 -16.69 -7.87
C TRP A 179 -16.64 -16.22 -6.42
N ALA A 180 -17.83 -16.04 -5.85
CA ALA A 180 -17.98 -15.60 -4.46
C ALA A 180 -17.37 -16.61 -3.47
N LYS A 181 -17.54 -17.91 -3.75
CA LYS A 181 -16.91 -18.98 -2.96
C LYS A 181 -15.39 -18.95 -3.06
N GLY A 182 -14.85 -18.76 -4.27
CA GLY A 182 -13.41 -18.67 -4.52
C GLY A 182 -12.76 -17.47 -3.83
N ILE A 183 -13.39 -16.30 -3.89
CA ILE A 183 -12.89 -15.09 -3.21
C ILE A 183 -12.92 -15.27 -1.69
N ALA A 184 -14.03 -15.76 -1.14
CA ALA A 184 -14.15 -15.99 0.30
C ALA A 184 -13.15 -17.05 0.81
N SER A 185 -12.95 -18.14 0.06
CA SER A 185 -11.98 -19.16 0.45
C SER A 185 -10.53 -18.67 0.31
N PHE A 186 -10.22 -17.86 -0.70
CA PHE A 186 -8.91 -17.21 -0.85
C PHE A 186 -8.64 -16.24 0.31
N ALA A 187 -9.63 -15.43 0.70
CA ALA A 187 -9.52 -14.53 1.84
C ALA A 187 -9.23 -15.27 3.16
N CYS A 188 -9.89 -16.42 3.40
CA CYS A 188 -9.55 -17.28 4.54
C CYS A 188 -8.13 -17.85 4.43
N GLY A 189 -7.71 -18.30 3.24
CA GLY A 189 -6.33 -18.75 3.02
C GLY A 189 -5.29 -17.67 3.36
N MET A 190 -5.50 -16.45 2.86
CA MET A 190 -4.60 -15.32 3.14
C MET A 190 -4.59 -14.95 4.62
N GLY A 191 -5.75 -14.92 5.27
CA GLY A 191 -5.85 -14.66 6.71
C GLY A 191 -5.07 -15.67 7.55
N MET A 192 -5.10 -16.96 7.16
CA MET A 192 -4.30 -17.99 7.83
C MET A 192 -2.80 -17.81 7.55
N ALA A 193 -2.41 -17.52 6.32
CA ALA A 193 -1.00 -17.26 5.99
C ALA A 193 -0.45 -16.09 6.81
N LEU A 194 -1.21 -15.00 6.92
CA LEU A 194 -0.84 -13.84 7.74
C LEU A 194 -0.79 -14.15 9.23
N LEU A 195 -1.65 -15.03 9.73
CA LEU A 195 -1.60 -15.49 11.12
C LEU A 195 -0.28 -16.21 11.42
N VAL A 196 0.08 -17.15 10.55
CA VAL A 196 1.31 -17.94 10.71
C VAL A 196 2.55 -17.06 10.55
N ALA A 197 2.58 -16.22 9.52
CA ALA A 197 3.72 -15.33 9.28
C ALA A 197 3.95 -14.34 10.44
N ASN A 198 2.88 -13.71 10.95
CA ASN A 198 3.05 -12.65 11.94
C ASN A 198 3.04 -13.13 13.39
N TYR A 199 2.15 -14.06 13.73
CA TYR A 199 2.01 -14.49 15.11
C TYR A 199 3.02 -15.59 15.44
N PHE A 200 3.06 -16.65 14.64
CA PHE A 200 4.02 -17.73 14.87
C PHE A 200 5.45 -17.31 14.47
N GLY A 201 5.61 -16.51 13.41
CA GLY A 201 6.92 -16.03 13.00
C GLY A 201 7.61 -15.13 14.03
N ARG A 202 6.87 -14.22 14.69
CA ARG A 202 7.46 -13.31 15.70
C ARG A 202 7.62 -13.97 17.07
N VAL A 203 6.60 -14.68 17.56
CA VAL A 203 6.61 -15.27 18.90
C VAL A 203 7.68 -16.36 19.02
N LEU A 204 7.88 -17.18 17.98
CA LEU A 204 8.90 -18.22 18.03
C LEU A 204 10.31 -17.70 17.73
N LEU A 205 10.49 -16.60 17.00
CA LEU A 205 11.83 -16.05 16.74
C LEU A 205 12.57 -15.79 18.06
N GLU A 206 11.92 -15.10 19.01
CA GLU A 206 12.49 -14.81 20.34
C GLU A 206 12.89 -16.08 21.12
N THR A 207 12.19 -17.19 20.90
CA THR A 207 12.48 -18.47 21.57
C THR A 207 13.57 -19.26 20.83
N VAL A 208 13.65 -19.11 19.51
CA VAL A 208 14.48 -19.91 18.60
C VAL A 208 15.92 -19.38 18.49
N HIS A 209 16.16 -18.08 18.75
CA HIS A 209 17.52 -17.56 18.90
C HIS A 209 18.34 -18.33 19.96
N GLY A 210 17.68 -18.90 20.97
CA GLY A 210 18.32 -19.75 21.98
C GLY A 210 18.79 -21.12 21.49
N VAL A 211 18.41 -21.54 20.27
CA VAL A 211 18.63 -22.89 19.72
C VAL A 211 19.63 -22.88 18.55
N GLY A 212 20.21 -21.73 18.21
CA GLY A 212 21.26 -21.61 17.18
C GLY A 212 20.75 -21.67 15.73
N ILE A 213 19.46 -21.44 15.50
CA ILE A 213 18.90 -21.27 14.16
C ILE A 213 19.13 -19.83 13.71
N SER A 214 19.61 -19.63 12.48
CA SER A 214 19.82 -18.28 11.93
C SER A 214 18.50 -17.63 11.47
N ASP A 215 18.47 -16.31 11.47
CA ASP A 215 17.30 -15.50 11.06
C ASP A 215 16.80 -15.88 9.66
N ASP A 216 17.72 -16.10 8.72
CA ASP A 216 17.39 -16.48 7.34
C ASP A 216 16.69 -17.84 7.26
N GLN A 217 17.15 -18.83 8.04
CA GLN A 217 16.54 -20.16 8.09
C GLN A 217 15.14 -20.10 8.72
N TRP A 218 14.99 -19.28 9.77
CA TRP A 218 13.71 -19.06 10.42
C TRP A 218 12.70 -18.35 9.52
N GLN A 219 13.13 -17.32 8.78
CA GLN A 219 12.30 -16.63 7.80
C GLN A 219 11.83 -17.59 6.70
N TRP A 220 12.73 -18.39 6.13
CA TRP A 220 12.36 -19.39 5.13
C TRP A 220 11.32 -20.40 5.65
N LEU A 221 11.55 -20.94 6.85
CA LEU A 221 10.65 -21.90 7.47
C LEU A 221 9.27 -21.29 7.74
N THR A 222 9.22 -20.10 8.32
CA THR A 222 7.97 -19.42 8.68
C THR A 222 7.17 -19.02 7.44
N HIS A 223 7.82 -18.51 6.39
CA HIS A 223 7.17 -18.24 5.12
C HIS A 223 6.64 -19.52 4.46
N GLY A 224 7.42 -20.61 4.47
CA GLY A 224 6.98 -21.91 3.96
C GLY A 224 5.74 -22.45 4.70
N LEU A 225 5.76 -22.41 6.03
CA LEU A 225 4.63 -22.80 6.88
C LEU A 225 3.41 -21.89 6.65
N ALA A 226 3.60 -20.58 6.51
CA ALA A 226 2.53 -19.64 6.23
C ALA A 226 1.85 -19.93 4.90
N ILE A 227 2.61 -20.18 3.84
CA ILE A 227 2.08 -20.54 2.52
C ILE A 227 1.32 -21.88 2.61
N ALA A 228 1.90 -22.90 3.25
CA ALA A 228 1.26 -24.21 3.39
C ALA A 228 -0.05 -24.13 4.17
N ALA A 229 -0.07 -23.43 5.31
CA ALA A 229 -1.27 -23.22 6.12
C ALA A 229 -2.33 -22.40 5.35
N GLY A 230 -1.90 -21.41 4.58
CA GLY A 230 -2.78 -20.61 3.73
C GLY A 230 -3.45 -21.44 2.64
N ILE A 231 -2.68 -22.23 1.89
CA ILE A 231 -3.19 -23.12 0.84
C ILE A 231 -4.12 -24.19 1.43
N GLY A 232 -3.73 -24.83 2.54
CA GLY A 232 -4.55 -25.83 3.22
C GLY A 232 -5.89 -25.25 3.69
N THR A 233 -5.89 -24.02 4.22
CA THR A 233 -7.11 -23.32 4.62
C THR A 233 -7.97 -22.90 3.44
N TRP A 234 -7.34 -22.45 2.35
CA TRP A 234 -8.05 -22.11 1.11
C TRP A 234 -8.79 -23.33 0.54
N ILE A 235 -8.11 -24.46 0.41
CA ILE A 235 -8.67 -25.70 -0.15
C ILE A 235 -9.77 -26.24 0.76
N SER A 236 -9.53 -26.33 2.07
CA SER A 236 -10.53 -26.84 3.02
C SER A 236 -11.78 -25.96 3.09
N THR A 237 -11.62 -24.63 3.08
CA THR A 237 -12.75 -23.68 3.04
C THR A 237 -13.51 -23.79 1.73
N ALA A 238 -12.81 -23.90 0.60
CA ALA A 238 -13.46 -24.13 -0.70
C ALA A 238 -14.26 -25.44 -0.67
N ALA A 239 -13.64 -26.54 -0.25
CA ALA A 239 -14.30 -27.82 -0.10
C ALA A 239 -15.54 -27.71 0.78
N LEU A 240 -15.50 -26.95 1.87
CA LEU A 240 -16.64 -26.76 2.77
C LEU A 240 -17.81 -26.05 2.07
N LEU A 241 -17.49 -25.09 1.20
CA LEU A 241 -18.49 -24.35 0.43
C LEU A 241 -19.06 -25.15 -0.75
N TYR A 242 -18.33 -26.15 -1.27
CA TYR A 242 -18.75 -26.99 -2.40
C TYR A 242 -19.42 -28.30 -1.98
N PHE A 243 -18.92 -28.96 -0.94
CA PHE A 243 -19.30 -30.32 -0.57
C PHE A 243 -19.98 -30.40 0.81
N PRO A 244 -20.87 -31.38 1.02
CA PRO A 244 -21.43 -31.66 2.34
C PRO A 244 -20.39 -32.40 3.21
N PHE A 245 -19.92 -31.74 4.28
CA PHE A 245 -19.12 -32.40 5.31
C PHE A 245 -19.97 -32.88 6.47
N GLY A 246 -19.48 -33.93 7.15
CA GLY A 246 -19.94 -34.35 8.47
C GLY A 246 -19.80 -33.24 9.52
N PRO A 247 -20.52 -33.34 10.66
CA PRO A 247 -20.63 -32.27 11.65
C PRO A 247 -19.28 -31.87 12.25
N VAL A 248 -18.38 -32.84 12.48
CA VAL A 248 -17.05 -32.60 13.06
C VAL A 248 -16.14 -31.83 12.09
N MET A 249 -15.99 -32.31 10.86
CA MET A 249 -15.18 -31.61 9.84
C MET A 249 -15.75 -30.23 9.52
N ARG A 250 -17.07 -30.08 9.55
CA ARG A 250 -17.73 -28.76 9.40
C ARG A 250 -17.34 -27.81 10.53
N LEU A 251 -17.36 -28.27 11.78
CA LEU A 251 -16.94 -27.48 12.93
C LEU A 251 -15.49 -27.03 12.79
N ILE A 252 -14.57 -27.96 12.50
CA ILE A 252 -13.13 -27.69 12.34
C ILE A 252 -12.90 -26.63 11.27
N VAL A 253 -13.43 -26.83 10.06
CA VAL A 253 -13.20 -25.89 8.96
C VAL A 253 -13.92 -24.55 9.19
N SER A 254 -15.06 -24.53 9.89
CA SER A 254 -15.74 -23.29 10.27
C SER A 254 -14.94 -22.46 11.29
N LEU A 255 -14.29 -23.13 12.25
CA LEU A 255 -13.40 -22.49 13.22
C LEU A 255 -12.15 -21.96 12.53
N LEU A 256 -11.52 -22.76 11.64
CA LEU A 256 -10.39 -22.32 10.84
C LEU A 256 -10.74 -21.06 10.03
N ALA A 257 -11.86 -21.07 9.30
CA ALA A 257 -12.31 -19.92 8.53
C ALA A 257 -12.57 -18.68 9.41
N GLY A 258 -13.11 -18.88 10.62
CA GLY A 258 -13.29 -17.81 11.61
C GLY A 258 -11.96 -17.22 12.08
N VAL A 259 -11.02 -18.06 12.50
CA VAL A 259 -9.68 -17.65 12.96
C VAL A 259 -8.89 -16.94 11.84
N SER A 260 -8.99 -17.43 10.61
CA SER A 260 -8.39 -16.75 9.46
C SER A 260 -8.95 -15.36 9.25
N LEU A 261 -10.27 -15.20 9.38
CA LEU A 261 -10.92 -13.91 9.24
C LEU A 261 -10.55 -12.95 10.38
N PHE A 262 -10.41 -13.47 11.62
CA PHE A 262 -9.85 -12.72 12.74
C PHE A 262 -8.49 -12.13 12.38
N SER A 263 -7.55 -12.97 11.93
CA SER A 263 -6.18 -12.55 11.61
C SER A 263 -6.16 -11.50 10.50
N LEU A 264 -6.94 -11.71 9.45
CA LEU A 264 -7.05 -10.78 8.33
C LEU A 264 -7.55 -9.40 8.77
N LEU A 265 -8.56 -9.37 9.67
CA LEU A 265 -9.13 -8.13 10.19
C LEU A 265 -8.22 -7.44 11.20
N ALA A 266 -7.55 -8.22 12.06
CA ALA A 266 -6.62 -7.70 13.04
C ALA A 266 -5.42 -7.00 12.39
N GLN A 267 -5.03 -7.41 11.18
CA GLN A 267 -3.94 -6.79 10.42
C GLN A 267 -4.40 -5.71 9.45
N SER A 268 -5.72 -5.51 9.29
CA SER A 268 -6.20 -4.40 8.48
C SER A 268 -5.92 -3.07 9.20
N PRO A 269 -5.56 -2.00 8.47
CA PRO A 269 -5.31 -0.66 9.03
C PRO A 269 -6.62 0.04 9.46
N GLY A 270 -7.47 -0.65 10.22
CA GLY A 270 -8.81 -0.19 10.63
C GLY A 270 -8.78 1.11 11.44
N ALA A 271 -7.71 1.36 12.20
CA ALA A 271 -7.52 2.62 12.92
C ALA A 271 -7.38 3.83 11.97
N TYR A 272 -6.65 3.66 10.86
CA TYR A 272 -6.52 4.69 9.82
C TYR A 272 -7.85 4.90 9.07
N LEU A 273 -8.62 3.84 8.84
CA LEU A 273 -9.94 3.94 8.23
C LEU A 273 -10.93 4.72 9.11
N LEU A 274 -10.93 4.46 10.42
CA LEU A 274 -11.77 5.19 11.38
C LEU A 274 -11.37 6.66 11.46
N SER A 275 -10.06 6.95 11.48
CA SER A 275 -9.53 8.32 11.39
C SER A 275 -9.94 9.02 10.09
N PHE A 276 -9.85 8.33 8.95
CA PHE A 276 -10.32 8.84 7.65
C PHE A 276 -11.82 9.16 7.63
N MET A 277 -12.63 8.37 8.34
CA MET A 277 -14.07 8.62 8.51
C MET A 277 -14.38 9.71 9.55
N GLY A 278 -13.37 10.41 10.07
CA GLY A 278 -13.53 11.47 11.06
C GLY A 278 -13.94 10.97 12.45
N ILE A 279 -13.78 9.67 12.71
CA ILE A 279 -14.08 9.06 14.00
C ILE A 279 -12.79 9.10 14.83
N PRO A 280 -12.74 9.91 15.92
CA PRO A 280 -11.56 9.99 16.75
C PRO A 280 -11.32 8.66 17.47
N VAL A 281 -10.29 7.92 17.07
CA VAL A 281 -9.81 6.75 17.80
C VAL A 281 -8.81 7.27 18.83
N GLY A 282 -9.25 7.38 20.09
CA GLY A 282 -8.37 7.80 21.17
C GLY A 282 -7.21 6.82 21.37
N SER A 283 -6.02 7.32 21.69
CA SER A 283 -4.79 6.54 21.98
C SER A 283 -4.83 5.77 23.31
N GLY A 284 -6.01 5.64 23.93
CA GLY A 284 -6.20 4.91 25.17
C GLY A 284 -6.11 3.39 24.98
N PRO A 285 -5.90 2.63 26.07
CA PRO A 285 -5.84 1.16 26.04
C PRO A 285 -7.11 0.52 25.46
N PHE A 286 -8.26 1.18 25.59
CA PHE A 286 -9.50 0.72 24.95
C PHE A 286 -9.46 0.84 23.42
N GLY A 287 -8.79 1.87 22.89
CA GLY A 287 -8.64 2.09 21.44
C GLY A 287 -7.69 1.08 20.79
N SER A 288 -6.63 0.67 21.50
CA SER A 288 -5.67 -0.33 20.99
C SER A 288 -6.21 -1.76 21.00
N HIS A 289 -7.15 -2.10 21.88
CA HIS A 289 -7.75 -3.44 21.95
C HIS A 289 -9.08 -3.58 21.19
N LEU A 290 -9.75 -2.49 20.83
CA LEU A 290 -10.99 -2.50 20.05
C LEU A 290 -10.92 -3.35 18.76
N PRO A 291 -9.83 -3.31 17.96
CA PRO A 291 -9.72 -4.12 16.75
C PRO A 291 -9.71 -5.63 17.05
N ILE A 292 -9.12 -6.04 18.17
CA ILE A 292 -9.07 -7.44 18.60
C ILE A 292 -10.46 -7.93 18.99
N PHE A 293 -11.23 -7.13 19.74
CA PHE A 293 -12.61 -7.47 20.10
C PHE A 293 -13.53 -7.56 18.87
N LEU A 294 -13.42 -6.61 17.94
CA LEU A 294 -14.20 -6.63 16.70
C LEU A 294 -13.83 -7.83 15.81
N ALA A 295 -12.53 -8.11 15.65
CA ALA A 295 -12.05 -9.24 14.88
C ALA A 295 -12.51 -10.57 15.48
N SER A 296 -12.47 -10.70 16.81
CA SER A 296 -12.85 -11.95 17.51
C SER A 296 -14.36 -12.19 17.43
N GLY A 297 -15.17 -11.15 17.60
CA GLY A 297 -16.62 -11.22 17.34
C GLY A 297 -16.95 -11.63 15.90
N ALA A 298 -16.24 -11.07 14.93
CA ALA A 298 -16.40 -11.41 13.50
C ALA A 298 -16.05 -12.88 13.22
N ALA A 299 -15.01 -13.42 13.85
CA ALA A 299 -14.61 -14.82 13.71
C ALA A 299 -15.67 -15.80 14.23
N TRP A 300 -16.22 -15.52 15.42
CA TRP A 300 -17.30 -16.33 15.98
C TRP A 300 -18.57 -16.30 15.12
N LEU A 301 -18.92 -15.14 14.57
CA LEU A 301 -20.04 -15.01 13.64
C LEU A 301 -19.83 -15.82 12.35
N ALA A 302 -18.62 -15.77 11.78
CA ALA A 302 -18.27 -16.54 10.60
C ALA A 302 -18.35 -18.05 10.83
N ALA A 303 -17.79 -18.52 11.96
CA ALA A 303 -17.88 -19.93 12.37
C ALA A 303 -19.33 -20.37 12.56
N PHE A 304 -20.15 -19.55 13.22
CA PHE A 304 -21.57 -19.82 13.43
C PHE A 304 -22.36 -19.92 12.12
N TRP A 305 -22.14 -19.00 11.18
CA TRP A 305 -22.81 -19.02 9.88
C TRP A 305 -22.46 -20.25 9.05
N LEU A 306 -21.19 -20.67 9.07
CA LEU A 306 -20.75 -21.87 8.34
C LEU A 306 -21.18 -23.17 8.99
N TYR A 307 -21.26 -23.21 10.33
CA TYR A 307 -21.71 -24.39 11.06
C TYR A 307 -23.17 -24.75 10.69
N ARG A 308 -24.06 -23.75 10.71
CA ARG A 308 -25.44 -23.91 10.23
C ARG A 308 -25.51 -23.55 8.74
N LYS A 309 -25.13 -24.48 7.87
CA LYS A 309 -25.07 -24.38 6.39
C LYS A 309 -26.43 -24.16 5.69
N ARG A 310 -27.24 -23.23 6.20
CA ARG A 310 -28.47 -22.75 5.57
C ARG A 310 -28.09 -21.81 4.41
N PRO A 311 -28.84 -21.79 3.30
CA PRO A 311 -28.52 -20.97 2.13
C PRO A 311 -28.37 -19.47 2.47
N ILE A 312 -29.16 -18.98 3.42
CA ILE A 312 -29.06 -17.60 3.92
C ILE A 312 -27.75 -17.34 4.68
N ASN A 313 -27.29 -18.30 5.49
CA ASN A 313 -26.06 -18.16 6.26
C ASN A 313 -24.83 -18.26 5.36
N THR A 314 -24.86 -19.13 4.34
CA THR A 314 -23.81 -19.17 3.33
C THR A 314 -23.72 -17.86 2.57
N ARG A 315 -24.84 -17.21 2.22
CA ARG A 315 -24.82 -15.87 1.60
C ARG A 315 -24.21 -14.81 2.52
N ARG A 316 -24.58 -14.81 3.80
CA ARG A 316 -23.99 -13.90 4.81
C ARG A 316 -22.48 -14.08 4.92
N PHE A 317 -22.03 -15.33 5.05
CA PHE A 317 -20.62 -15.66 5.09
C PHE A 317 -19.89 -15.20 3.82
N LEU A 318 -20.39 -15.56 2.63
CA LEU A 318 -19.73 -15.18 1.37
C LEU A 318 -19.67 -13.66 1.17
N SER A 319 -20.74 -12.95 1.52
CA SER A 319 -20.79 -11.49 1.45
C SER A 319 -19.81 -10.84 2.42
N PHE A 320 -19.80 -11.30 3.68
CA PHE A 320 -18.95 -10.74 4.72
C PHE A 320 -17.48 -11.06 4.48
N THR A 321 -17.14 -12.35 4.36
CA THR A 321 -15.77 -12.82 4.16
C THR A 321 -15.21 -12.35 2.82
N GLY A 322 -16.01 -12.32 1.76
CA GLY A 322 -15.57 -11.81 0.45
C GLY A 322 -15.30 -10.30 0.50
N GLY A 323 -16.21 -9.51 1.07
CA GLY A 323 -16.05 -8.07 1.17
C GLY A 323 -14.91 -7.64 2.08
N MET A 324 -14.85 -8.20 3.29
CA MET A 324 -13.75 -7.95 4.22
C MET A 324 -12.42 -8.49 3.69
N GLY A 325 -12.47 -9.62 3.00
CA GLY A 325 -11.34 -10.23 2.30
C GLY A 325 -10.66 -9.26 1.34
N VAL A 326 -11.44 -8.73 0.40
CA VAL A 326 -10.94 -7.80 -0.61
C VAL A 326 -10.51 -6.47 0.01
N PHE A 327 -11.24 -5.96 1.02
CA PHE A 327 -10.82 -4.77 1.73
C PHE A 327 -9.45 -4.95 2.40
N ALA A 328 -9.28 -5.99 3.21
CA ALA A 328 -8.05 -6.20 3.96
C ALA A 328 -6.87 -6.49 3.03
N ILE A 329 -7.03 -7.40 2.07
CA ILE A 329 -5.98 -7.74 1.10
C ILE A 329 -5.63 -6.52 0.24
N GLY A 330 -6.64 -5.80 -0.27
CA GLY A 330 -6.42 -4.58 -1.05
C GLY A 330 -5.69 -3.51 -0.25
N SER A 331 -6.05 -3.32 1.03
CA SER A 331 -5.41 -2.34 1.90
C SER A 331 -3.95 -2.67 2.18
N LEU A 332 -3.64 -3.96 2.41
CA LEU A 332 -2.27 -4.43 2.61
C LEU A 332 -1.45 -4.28 1.34
N LEU A 333 -2.00 -4.65 0.18
CA LEU A 333 -1.32 -4.48 -1.11
C LEU A 333 -1.09 -3.00 -1.45
N ALA A 334 -2.05 -2.12 -1.14
CA ALA A 334 -1.89 -0.68 -1.31
C ALA A 334 -0.76 -0.15 -0.42
N LEU A 335 -0.73 -0.53 0.86
CA LEU A 335 0.32 -0.13 1.78
C LEU A 335 1.69 -0.66 1.34
N MET A 336 1.80 -1.96 1.03
CA MET A 336 3.04 -2.56 0.53
C MET A 336 3.49 -1.91 -0.79
N GLY A 337 2.56 -1.57 -1.68
CA GLY A 337 2.86 -0.87 -2.92
C GLY A 337 3.41 0.54 -2.67
N LEU A 338 2.81 1.29 -1.75
CA LEU A 338 3.29 2.62 -1.37
C LEU A 338 4.68 2.56 -0.73
N LEU A 339 4.90 1.63 0.20
CA LEU A 339 6.20 1.38 0.83
C LEU A 339 7.26 0.98 -0.21
N TRP A 340 6.94 0.05 -1.11
CA TRP A 340 7.88 -0.43 -2.13
C TRP A 340 8.26 0.64 -3.16
N LEU A 341 7.33 1.57 -3.44
CA LEU A 341 7.55 2.70 -4.35
C LEU A 341 8.14 3.93 -3.64
N GLY A 342 8.30 3.91 -2.32
CA GLY A 342 8.89 4.99 -1.53
C GLY A 342 8.01 6.23 -1.37
N TYR A 343 6.68 6.04 -1.32
CA TYR A 343 5.72 7.12 -1.09
C TYR A 343 5.32 7.30 0.38
N VAL A 344 5.68 6.35 1.25
CA VAL A 344 5.33 6.32 2.66
C VAL A 344 6.48 5.67 3.42
N ASP A 345 6.77 6.17 4.62
CA ASP A 345 7.79 5.64 5.54
C ASP A 345 7.20 4.68 6.60
#